data_AF-A0A381U7Y5-F1
#
_entry.id   AF-A0A381U7Y5-F1
#
_cell.length_a   1.000
_cell.length_b   1.000
_cell.length_c   1.000
_cell.angle_alpha   90.00
_cell.angle_beta   90.00
_cell.angle_gamma   90.00
#
_symmetry.space_group_name_H-M   'P 1'
#
loop_
_entity.id
_entity.type
_entity.pdbx_description
1 polymer ?
#
loop_
_entity_poly.entity_id
_entity_poly.type
_entity_poly.pdbx_seq_one_letter_code
_entity_poly.pdbx_strand_id
1 'polypeptide(L)' 'MELINEFEVDAPLDVVWSVLTDVERIAPCLPGAQLQEVEGDEY' A
#
# COMPACT_ATOMS: atom_id res chain seq x y z
N MET A 1 11.78 -7.90 14.18
CA MET A 1 12.18 -6.59 13.64
C MET A 1 10.89 -5.93 13.19
N GLU A 2 10.61 -4.72 13.67
CA GLU A 2 9.37 -4.00 13.38
C GLU A 2 9.71 -2.85 12.41
N LEU A 3 8.97 -2.74 11.31
CA LEU A 3 9.16 -1.68 10.33
C LEU A 3 8.17 -0.55 10.67
N ILE A 4 8.68 0.59 11.14
CA ILE A 4 7.87 1.78 11.44
C ILE A 4 8.29 2.88 10.47
N ASN A 5 7.36 3.35 9.65
CA ASN A 5 7.55 4.47 8.72
C ASN A 5 6.54 5.57 9.03
N GLU A 6 7.01 6.80 9.16
CA GLU A 6 6.18 8.00 9.35
C GLU A 6 6.61 9.05 8.34
N PHE A 7 5.65 9.64 7.64
CA PHE A 7 5.88 10.67 6.64
C PHE A 7 4.63 11.54 6.46
N GLU A 8 4.84 12.79 6.05
CA GLU A 8 3.77 13.73 5.73
C GLU A 8 3.62 13.87 4.21
N VAL A 9 2.38 14.01 3.74
CA VAL A 9 2.06 14.23 2.33
C VAL A 9 1.03 15.34 2.18
N ASP A 10 1.21 16.18 1.17
CA ASP A 10 0.25 17.23 0.80
C ASP A 10 -0.85 16.64 -0.10
N ALA A 11 -1.72 15.82 0.51
CA ALA A 11 -2.83 15.18 -0.18
C ALA A 11 -4.04 14.98 0.76
N PRO A 12 -5.28 15.04 0.23
CA PRO A 12 -6.48 14.69 0.98
C PRO A 12 -6.46 13.25 1.53
N LEU A 13 -7.08 13.02 2.70
CA LEU A 13 -7.06 11.73 3.41
C LEU A 13 -7.66 10.59 2.60
N ASP A 14 -8.75 10.84 1.87
CA ASP A 14 -9.42 9.88 0.99
C ASP A 14 -8.50 9.41 -0.14
N VAL A 15 -7.74 10.34 -0.73
CA VAL A 15 -6.72 10.01 -1.73
C VAL A 15 -5.63 9.15 -1.11
N VAL A 16 -5.07 9.56 0.03
CA VAL A 16 -4.01 8.81 0.71
C VAL A 16 -4.47 7.40 1.07
N TRP A 17 -5.67 7.27 1.64
CA TRP A 17 -6.22 5.98 2.03
C TRP A 17 -6.40 5.07 0.82
N SER A 18 -6.96 5.58 -0.29
CA SER A 18 -7.14 4.80 -1.51
C SER A 18 -5.83 4.22 -2.05
N VAL A 19 -4.72 4.98 -1.95
CA VAL A 19 -3.40 4.52 -2.36
C VAL A 19 -2.85 3.48 -1.39
N LEU A 20 -2.96 3.71 -0.08
CA LEU A 20 -2.41 2.81 0.93
C LEU A 20 -3.11 1.46 0.98
N THR A 21 -4.38 1.39 0.57
CA THR A 21 -5.15 0.14 0.50
C THR A 21 -5.04 -0.59 -0.85
N ASP A 22 -4.45 0.03 -1.86
CA ASP A 22 -4.18 -0.57 -3.16
C ASP A 22 -2.89 -1.39 -3.09
N VAL A 23 -3.04 -2.70 -2.87
CA VAL A 23 -1.93 -3.64 -2.64
C VAL A 23 -0.98 -3.69 -3.83
N GLU A 24 -1.49 -3.68 -5.07
CA GLU A 24 -0.67 -3.70 -6.27
C GLU A 24 0.21 -2.45 -6.38
N ARG A 25 -0.37 -1.29 -6.03
CA ARG A 25 0.33 -0.01 -6.06
C ARG A 25 1.36 0.13 -4.95
N ILE A 26 1.11 -0.40 -3.76
CA ILE A 26 2.05 -0.27 -2.63
C ILE A 26 3.13 -1.36 -2.60
N ALA A 27 2.91 -2.53 -3.21
CA ALA A 27 3.85 -3.64 -3.15
C ALA A 27 5.29 -3.28 -3.56
N PRO A 28 5.54 -2.47 -4.62
CA PRO A 28 6.89 -2.05 -5.00
C PRO A 28 7.61 -1.19 -3.95
N CYS A 29 6.87 -0.54 -3.04
CA CYS A 29 7.41 0.34 -2.01
C CYS A 29 7.86 -0.42 -0.75
N LEU A 30 7.56 -1.72 -0.65
CA LEU A 30 7.87 -2.54 0.51
C LEU A 30 9.17 -3.33 0.27
N PRO A 31 10.27 -3.03 1.00
CA PRO A 31 11.55 -3.69 0.78
C PRO A 31 11.47 -5.20 0.98
N GLY A 32 11.87 -5.97 -0.03
CA GLY A 32 11.84 -7.43 0.03
C GLY A 32 10.45 -8.06 -0.09
N ALA A 33 9.41 -7.27 -0.35
CA ALA A 33 8.09 -7.80 -0.69
C ALA A 33 8.00 -8.09 -2.20
N GLN A 34 7.34 -9.20 -2.54
CA GLN A 34 6.95 -9.53 -3.91
C GLN A 34 5.48 -9.92 -3.89
N LEU A 35 4.66 -9.17 -4.61
CA LEU A 35 3.26 -9.54 -4.83
C LEU A 35 3.20 -10.86 -5.61
N GLN A 36 2.49 -11.84 -5.07
CA GLN A 36 2.31 -13.15 -5.72
C GLN A 36 0.97 -13.21 -6.44
N GLU A 37 -0.10 -12.79 -5.76
CA GLU A 37 -1.47 -12.84 -6.26
C GLU A 37 -2.33 -11.82 -5.49
N VAL A 38 -3.40 -11.35 -6.13
CA VAL A 38 -4.46 -10.55 -5.50
C VAL A 38 -5.74 -11.39 -5.60
N GLU A 39 -6.25 -11.83 -4.45
CA GLU A 39 -7.53 -12.53 -4.35
C GLU A 39 -8.59 -11.54 -3.81
N GLY A 40 -9.77 -11.47 -4.43
CA GLY A 40 -10.89 -10.66 -3.91
C GLY A 40 -11.69 -9.83 -4.91
N ASP A 41 -11.33 -9.83 -6.19
CA ASP A 41 -12.08 -9.10 -7.24
C ASP A 41 -13.23 -9.92 -7.87
N GLU A 42 -13.42 -11.18 -7.43
CA GLU A 42 -14.56 -12.01 -7.82
C GLU A 42 -15.64 -11.98 -6.73
N TYR A 43 -16.84 -11.49 -7.10
CA TYR A 43 -18.06 -11.46 -6.28
C TYR A 43 -19.11 -12.45 -6.79
#